data_AF-A0A1F1UDR0-F1
#
_entry.id   AF-A0A1F1UDR0-F1
#
_cell.length_a   1.000
_cell.length_b   1.000
_cell.length_c   1.000
_cell.angle_alpha   90.00
_cell.angle_beta   90.00
_cell.angle_gamma   90.00
#
_symmetry.space_group_name_H-M   'P 1'
#
loop_
_entity.id
_entity.type
_entity.pdbx_description
1 polymer ?
#
loop_
_entity_poly.entity_id
_entity_poly.type
_entity_poly.pdbx_seq_one_letter_code
_entity_poly.pdbx_strand_id
1 'polypeptide(L)'
;MVKNMDTNEPVPTSEPVVQDELRARLRAVFDEQIPNYGSFNIAYAFGLAGSGGPCLIGFRNQPIELVVAPIDAHTLQASESAVSINLTNISAVGIYSADSVELEMTTGRTFRVTCPPYPTVLLEASSSGTERTPAVTLDQYGESVDFAEFINFFADAVEAGTAP
;
A
#
# COMPACT_ATOMS: atom_id res chain seq x y z
N MET A 1 -24.84 34.13 13.30
CA MET A 1 -25.29 33.25 12.20
C MET A 1 -24.16 33.30 11.18
N VAL A 2 -23.39 32.25 10.88
CA VAL A 2 -23.77 30.88 10.53
C VAL A 2 -22.57 29.94 10.72
N LYS A 3 -22.85 28.72 11.20
CA LYS A 3 -22.10 27.43 11.12
C LYS A 3 -20.69 27.34 11.70
N ASN A 4 -20.63 26.92 12.97
CA ASN A 4 -19.70 25.88 13.36
C ASN A 4 -20.01 24.66 12.46
N MET A 5 -19.18 24.41 11.44
CA MET A 5 -19.13 23.10 10.83
C MET A 5 -18.47 22.21 11.87
N ASP A 6 -19.27 21.47 12.63
CA ASP A 6 -18.83 20.18 13.15
C ASP A 6 -18.44 19.36 11.92
N THR A 7 -17.16 19.42 11.52
CA THR A 7 -16.58 18.45 10.62
C THR A 7 -16.64 17.14 11.37
N ASN A 8 -17.64 16.31 11.04
CA ASN A 8 -17.82 15.00 11.64
C ASN A 8 -16.79 13.98 11.10
N GLU A 9 -15.64 14.47 10.64
CA GLU A 9 -14.51 13.65 10.22
C GLU A 9 -13.84 13.08 11.47
N PRO A 10 -13.49 11.79 11.46
CA PRO A 10 -12.79 11.18 12.57
C PRO A 10 -11.42 11.83 12.73
N VAL A 11 -11.08 12.22 13.96
CA VAL A 11 -9.73 12.68 14.29
C VAL A 11 -8.86 11.43 14.37
N PRO A 12 -7.85 11.27 13.51
CA PRO A 12 -7.05 10.07 13.52
C PRO A 12 -6.17 10.02 14.76
N THR A 13 -6.12 8.86 15.42
CA THR A 13 -5.19 8.60 16.51
C THR A 13 -3.82 8.23 15.95
N SER A 14 -2.76 8.59 16.68
CA SER A 14 -1.39 8.17 16.40
C SER A 14 -0.82 7.36 17.57
N GLU A 15 -1.68 6.80 18.43
CA GLU A 15 -1.23 5.99 19.57
C GLU A 15 -0.41 4.78 19.13
N PRO A 16 0.81 4.57 19.68
CA PRO A 16 1.72 3.51 19.20
C PRO A 16 1.12 2.10 19.25
N VAL A 17 0.38 1.77 20.32
CA VAL A 17 -0.24 0.45 20.48
C VAL A 17 -1.26 0.17 19.37
N VAL A 18 -2.09 1.16 19.04
CA VAL A 18 -3.10 1.05 17.96
C VAL A 18 -2.42 0.95 16.60
N GLN A 19 -1.33 1.68 16.38
CA GLN A 19 -0.54 1.56 15.15
C GLN A 19 0.10 0.17 15.02
N ASP A 20 0.65 -0.41 16.10
CA ASP A 20 1.26 -1.74 16.08
C ASP A 20 0.24 -2.84 15.82
N GLU A 21 -0.95 -2.74 16.42
CA GLU A 21 -2.07 -3.65 16.13
C GLU A 21 -2.51 -3.56 14.67
N LEU A 22 -2.60 -2.35 14.12
CA LEU A 22 -2.92 -2.14 12.71
C LEU A 22 -1.84 -2.73 11.80
N ARG A 23 -0.55 -2.47 12.07
CA ARG A 23 0.57 -3.06 11.31
C ARG A 23 0.51 -4.59 11.33
N ALA A 24 0.26 -5.20 12.49
CA ALA A 24 0.14 -6.65 12.62
C ALA A 24 -1.05 -7.20 11.82
N ARG A 25 -2.19 -6.50 11.80
CA ARG A 25 -3.36 -6.86 11.00
C ARG A 25 -3.08 -6.77 9.50
N LEU A 26 -2.51 -5.67 9.03
CA LEU A 26 -2.15 -5.50 7.62
C LEU A 26 -1.12 -6.54 7.18
N ARG A 27 -0.14 -6.85 8.03
CA ARG A 27 0.83 -7.92 7.80
C ARG A 27 0.15 -9.27 7.60
N ALA A 28 -0.76 -9.64 8.50
CA ALA A 28 -1.48 -10.91 8.41
C ALA A 28 -2.28 -11.02 7.10
N VAL A 29 -2.99 -9.96 6.71
CA VAL A 29 -3.78 -9.91 5.46
C VAL A 29 -2.90 -10.04 4.23
N PHE A 30 -1.69 -9.48 4.26
CA PHE A 30 -0.72 -9.66 3.18
C PHE A 30 -0.18 -11.10 3.13
N ASP A 31 0.22 -11.64 4.28
CA ASP A 31 0.79 -12.98 4.41
C ASP A 31 -0.23 -14.07 4.00
N GLU A 32 -1.54 -13.87 4.22
CA GLU A 32 -2.60 -14.77 3.76
C GLU A 32 -2.75 -14.82 2.22
N GLN A 33 -2.38 -13.75 1.52
CA GLN A 33 -2.49 -13.68 0.06
C GLN A 33 -1.26 -14.24 -0.66
N ILE A 34 -0.13 -14.39 0.04
CA ILE A 34 1.13 -14.84 -0.56
C ILE A 34 1.55 -16.18 0.04
N PRO A 35 1.49 -17.28 -0.73
CA PRO A 35 1.84 -18.63 -0.26
C PRO A 35 3.31 -18.77 0.21
N ASN A 36 4.17 -17.82 -0.15
CA ASN A 36 5.60 -17.86 0.11
C ASN A 36 5.99 -16.89 1.22
N TYR A 37 6.50 -17.45 2.33
CA TYR A 37 7.03 -16.76 3.52
C TYR A 37 8.34 -15.99 3.25
N GLY A 38 8.34 -15.08 2.28
CA GLY A 38 9.45 -14.16 2.05
C GLY A 38 9.45 -13.01 3.05
N SER A 39 10.63 -12.53 3.45
CA SER A 39 10.79 -11.29 4.21
C SER A 39 10.50 -10.08 3.32
N PHE A 40 9.22 -9.79 3.07
CA PHE A 40 8.80 -8.55 2.42
C PHE A 40 8.80 -7.40 3.43
N ASN A 41 9.32 -6.26 2.98
CA ASN A 41 8.91 -4.97 3.53
C ASN A 41 7.51 -4.69 3.03
N ILE A 42 6.63 -4.16 3.88
CA ILE A 42 5.22 -3.95 3.56
C ILE A 42 4.85 -2.53 3.89
N ALA A 43 4.24 -1.84 2.94
CA ALA A 43 3.72 -0.50 3.12
C ALA A 43 2.25 -0.42 2.71
N TYR A 44 1.50 0.43 3.40
CA TYR A 44 0.14 0.77 3.01
C TYR A 44 0.18 1.82 1.90
N ALA A 45 -0.57 1.60 0.82
CA ALA A 45 -0.59 2.48 -0.33
C ALA A 45 -2.02 2.72 -0.82
N PHE A 46 -2.18 3.74 -1.65
CA PHE A 46 -3.41 4.05 -2.35
C PHE A 46 -3.17 4.05 -3.85
N GLY A 47 -4.16 3.68 -4.64
CA GLY A 47 -4.13 3.99 -6.06
C GLY A 47 -5.02 3.12 -6.92
N LEU A 48 -4.74 3.12 -8.22
CA LEU A 48 -5.44 2.31 -9.21
C LEU A 48 -4.82 0.90 -9.24
N ALA A 49 -4.96 0.18 -8.15
CA ALA A 49 -4.67 -1.25 -8.08
C ALA A 49 -5.99 -2.02 -8.29
N GLY A 50 -6.28 -2.43 -9.54
CA GLY A 50 -7.58 -3.06 -9.84
C GLY A 50 -8.71 -2.03 -9.85
N SER A 51 -9.74 -2.22 -9.01
CA SER A 51 -10.91 -1.32 -8.92
C SER A 51 -10.62 0.10 -8.41
N GLY A 52 -9.41 0.36 -7.94
CA GLY A 52 -9.04 1.62 -7.27
C GLY A 52 -9.35 1.57 -5.78
N GLY A 53 -8.43 2.06 -4.95
CA GLY A 53 -8.57 2.01 -3.49
C GLY A 53 -7.25 1.76 -2.76
N PRO A 54 -7.31 1.38 -1.48
CA PRO A 54 -6.14 1.02 -0.73
C PRO A 54 -5.59 -0.35 -1.15
N CYS A 55 -4.29 -0.52 -1.01
CA CYS A 55 -3.60 -1.76 -1.25
C CYS A 55 -2.38 -1.86 -0.33
N LEU A 56 -1.91 -3.08 -0.12
CA LEU A 56 -0.63 -3.35 0.51
C LEU A 56 0.42 -3.57 -0.58
N ILE A 57 1.56 -2.91 -0.43
CA ILE A 57 2.72 -3.10 -1.30
C ILE A 57 3.76 -3.87 -0.54
N GLY A 58 4.04 -5.09 -0.99
CA GLY A 58 5.18 -5.87 -0.52
C GLY A 58 6.35 -5.71 -1.47
N PHE A 59 7.56 -5.51 -0.97
CA PHE A 59 8.74 -5.43 -1.83
C PHE A 59 9.98 -6.04 -1.18
N ARG A 60 10.90 -6.53 -2.02
CA ARG A 60 12.18 -7.13 -1.61
C ARG A 60 13.19 -7.12 -2.75
N ASN A 61 14.48 -7.06 -2.39
CA ASN A 61 15.59 -7.03 -3.34
C ASN A 61 16.09 -8.43 -3.79
N GLN A 62 15.74 -9.51 -3.07
CA GLN A 62 16.26 -10.84 -3.36
C GLN A 62 15.20 -11.94 -3.15
N PRO A 63 14.65 -12.51 -4.25
CA PRO A 63 14.69 -11.98 -5.63
C PRO A 63 14.05 -10.60 -5.73
N ILE A 64 14.40 -9.81 -6.75
CA ILE A 64 13.79 -8.49 -6.99
C ILE A 64 12.32 -8.69 -7.34
N GLU A 65 11.44 -8.28 -6.44
CA GLU A 65 10.01 -8.51 -6.56
C GLU A 65 9.22 -7.46 -5.78
N LEU A 66 8.14 -7.00 -6.41
CA LEU A 66 7.12 -6.16 -5.82
C LEU A 66 5.78 -6.89 -5.91
N VAL A 67 4.95 -6.79 -4.89
CA VAL A 67 3.61 -7.37 -4.87
C VAL A 67 2.60 -6.28 -4.55
N VAL A 68 1.58 -6.19 -5.38
CA VAL A 68 0.42 -5.32 -5.14
C VAL A 68 -0.72 -6.19 -4.63
N ALA A 69 -1.17 -5.97 -3.40
CA ALA A 69 -2.25 -6.71 -2.76
C ALA A 69 -3.43 -5.77 -2.45
N PRO A 70 -4.44 -5.68 -3.33
CA PRO A 70 -5.61 -4.84 -3.11
C PRO A 70 -6.36 -5.25 -1.84
N ILE A 71 -6.79 -4.25 -1.06
CA ILE A 71 -7.59 -4.48 0.14
C ILE A 71 -8.86 -3.62 0.11
N ASP A 72 -9.89 -4.07 0.81
CA ASP A 72 -11.10 -3.31 1.02
C ASP A 72 -10.87 -2.24 2.10
N ALA A 73 -11.28 -1.01 1.81
CA ALA A 73 -11.02 0.16 2.65
C ALA A 73 -11.74 0.12 4.01
N HIS A 74 -12.77 -0.72 4.15
CA HIS A 74 -13.55 -0.82 5.37
C HIS A 74 -13.08 -2.01 6.20
N THR A 75 -13.09 -3.20 5.61
CA THR A 75 -12.77 -4.46 6.30
C THR A 75 -11.27 -4.70 6.43
N LEU A 76 -10.45 -3.97 5.68
CA LEU A 76 -9.00 -4.18 5.54
C LEU A 76 -8.65 -5.62 5.16
N GLN A 77 -9.57 -6.33 4.50
CA GLN A 77 -9.36 -7.68 3.97
C GLN A 77 -8.97 -7.62 2.50
N ALA A 78 -8.42 -8.71 1.97
CA ALA A 78 -8.14 -8.84 0.54
C ALA A 78 -9.42 -8.59 -0.28
N SER A 79 -9.37 -7.63 -1.21
CA SER A 79 -10.48 -7.34 -2.12
C SER A 79 -10.31 -8.02 -3.48
N GLU A 80 -9.06 -8.24 -3.90
CA GLU A 80 -8.68 -8.97 -5.10
C GLU A 80 -7.46 -9.86 -4.79
N SER A 81 -7.09 -10.75 -5.71
CA SER A 81 -5.85 -11.51 -5.58
C SER A 81 -4.63 -10.60 -5.71
N ALA A 82 -3.65 -10.79 -4.82
CA ALA A 82 -2.36 -10.15 -4.92
C ALA A 82 -1.65 -10.46 -6.26
N VAL A 83 -0.96 -9.47 -6.79
CA VAL A 83 -0.25 -9.55 -8.07
C VAL A 83 1.24 -9.35 -7.83
N SER A 84 2.02 -10.39 -8.12
CA SER A 84 3.48 -10.30 -8.12
C SER A 84 3.99 -9.68 -9.43
N ILE A 85 4.89 -8.72 -9.28
CA ILE A 85 5.52 -7.92 -10.31
C ILE A 85 7.04 -8.07 -10.14
N ASN A 86 7.72 -8.51 -11.18
CA ASN A 86 9.16 -8.74 -11.20
C ASN A 86 9.71 -8.47 -12.62
N LEU A 87 11.03 -8.60 -12.78
CA LEU A 87 11.71 -8.29 -14.04
C LEU A 87 11.26 -9.11 -15.26
N THR A 88 10.51 -10.20 -15.06
CA THR A 88 10.03 -11.05 -16.18
C THR A 88 8.65 -10.65 -16.69
N ASN A 89 7.85 -9.94 -15.87
CA ASN A 89 6.47 -9.58 -16.21
C ASN A 89 6.19 -8.08 -16.17
N ILE A 90 7.18 -7.27 -15.80
CA ILE A 90 7.14 -5.82 -15.92
C ILE A 90 7.68 -5.38 -17.27
N SER A 91 7.08 -4.33 -17.84
CA SER A 91 7.48 -3.70 -19.09
C SER A 91 8.08 -2.32 -18.87
N ALA A 92 7.53 -1.54 -17.93
CA ALA A 92 8.02 -0.19 -17.63
C ALA A 92 7.70 0.21 -16.19
N VAL A 93 8.53 1.12 -15.65
CA VAL A 93 8.31 1.79 -14.37
C VAL A 93 8.31 3.30 -14.63
N GLY A 94 7.22 3.97 -14.27
CA GLY A 94 7.11 5.43 -14.29
C GLY A 94 7.15 5.98 -12.86
N ILE A 95 8.10 6.87 -12.56
CA ILE A 95 8.21 7.52 -11.25
C ILE A 95 7.64 8.94 -11.37
N TYR A 96 6.55 9.23 -10.66
CA TYR A 96 5.92 10.56 -10.64
C TYR A 96 6.45 11.41 -9.48
N SER A 97 6.71 10.78 -8.35
CA SER A 97 7.28 11.36 -7.14
C SER A 97 7.97 10.28 -6.32
N ALA A 98 8.61 10.67 -5.21
CA ALA A 98 9.26 9.73 -4.31
C ALA A 98 8.28 8.67 -3.73
N ASP A 99 7.02 9.04 -3.58
CA ASP A 99 5.97 8.18 -3.03
C ASP A 99 5.02 7.61 -4.10
N SER A 100 5.02 8.10 -5.34
CA SER A 100 4.04 7.72 -6.37
C SER A 100 4.68 7.18 -7.64
N VAL A 101 4.27 5.97 -8.00
CA VAL A 101 4.83 5.22 -9.13
C VAL A 101 3.75 4.57 -9.96
N GLU A 102 4.11 4.24 -11.18
CA GLU A 102 3.31 3.49 -12.13
C GLU A 102 4.09 2.29 -12.64
N LEU A 103 3.46 1.13 -12.59
CA LEU A 103 4.04 -0.15 -12.94
C LEU A 103 3.23 -0.70 -14.10
N GLU A 104 3.85 -0.78 -15.26
CA GLU A 104 3.22 -1.34 -16.45
C GLU A 104 3.69 -2.80 -16.64
N MET A 105 2.75 -3.73 -16.63
CA MET A 105 3.02 -5.14 -16.89
C MET A 105 3.08 -5.41 -18.39
N THR A 106 3.81 -6.45 -18.79
CA THR A 106 3.87 -6.93 -20.19
C THR A 106 2.51 -7.40 -20.73
N THR A 107 1.54 -7.67 -19.85
CA THR A 107 0.15 -7.98 -20.18
C THR A 107 -0.70 -6.75 -20.52
N GLY A 108 -0.14 -5.53 -20.41
CA GLY A 108 -0.84 -4.27 -20.61
C GLY A 108 -1.62 -3.77 -19.40
N ARG A 109 -1.57 -4.48 -18.25
CA ARG A 109 -2.15 -4.01 -16.99
C ARG A 109 -1.21 -2.99 -16.35
N THR A 110 -1.76 -1.86 -15.92
CA THR A 110 -1.00 -0.80 -15.25
C THR A 110 -1.49 -0.64 -13.82
N PHE A 111 -0.56 -0.50 -12.88
CA PHE A 111 -0.82 -0.14 -11.49
C PHE A 111 -0.25 1.24 -11.22
N ARG A 112 -1.06 2.16 -10.71
CA ARG A 112 -0.56 3.40 -10.15
C ARG A 112 -0.74 3.36 -8.65
N VAL A 113 0.35 3.49 -7.89
CA VAL A 113 0.35 3.37 -6.43
C VAL A 113 1.08 4.54 -5.80
N THR A 114 0.57 4.99 -4.66
CA THR A 114 1.16 6.04 -3.84
C THR A 114 1.34 5.53 -2.41
N CYS A 115 2.57 5.56 -1.92
CA CYS A 115 3.02 5.08 -0.62
C CYS A 115 3.43 6.26 0.28
N PRO A 116 2.48 6.99 0.89
CA PRO A 116 2.81 8.13 1.73
C PRO A 116 3.47 7.68 3.05
N PRO A 117 4.27 8.53 3.71
CA PRO A 117 4.90 8.18 4.99
C PRO A 117 3.92 8.13 6.18
N TYR A 118 2.79 8.85 6.07
CA TYR A 118 1.79 8.98 7.16
C TYR A 118 0.34 8.80 6.64
N PRO A 119 -0.03 7.64 6.09
CA PRO A 119 -1.40 7.43 5.62
C PRO A 119 -2.40 7.42 6.79
N THR A 120 -3.58 7.98 6.55
CA THR A 120 -4.73 7.79 7.43
C THR A 120 -5.52 6.57 7.00
N VAL A 121 -5.67 5.60 7.91
CA VAL A 121 -6.43 4.36 7.71
C VAL A 121 -7.72 4.44 8.52
N LEU A 122 -8.85 4.21 7.85
CA LEU A 122 -10.15 4.11 8.51
C LEU A 122 -10.33 2.68 9.02
N LEU A 123 -10.80 2.54 10.26
CA LEU A 123 -11.12 1.28 10.89
C LEU A 123 -12.64 1.13 10.97
N GLU A 124 -13.16 -0.09 10.88
CA GLU A 124 -14.59 -0.31 11.10
C GLU A 124 -15.00 0.15 12.51
N ALA A 125 -16.12 0.87 12.59
CA ALA A 125 -16.73 1.14 13.88
C ALA A 125 -17.29 -0.16 14.44
N SER A 126 -16.93 -0.47 15.70
CA SER A 126 -17.60 -1.53 16.45
C SER A 126 -19.12 -1.31 16.39
N SER A 127 -19.88 -2.33 16.04
CA SER A 127 -21.32 -2.28 15.73
C SER A 127 -22.26 -1.84 16.87
N SER A 128 -21.73 -1.31 17.97
CA SER A 128 -22.49 -0.54 18.95
C SER A 128 -22.71 0.88 18.41
N GLY A 129 -23.89 1.10 17.84
CA GLY A 129 -24.28 2.35 17.21
C GLY A 129 -23.87 3.61 17.98
N THR A 130 -23.64 4.68 17.21
CA THR A 130 -23.27 6.07 17.57
C THR A 130 -21.79 6.45 17.70
N GLU A 131 -20.80 5.55 17.57
CA GLU A 131 -19.39 5.95 17.57
C GLU A 131 -18.87 6.32 16.17
N ARG A 132 -18.04 7.40 16.12
CA ARG A 132 -17.30 7.81 14.91
C ARG A 132 -16.45 6.65 14.42
N THR A 133 -16.39 6.44 13.11
CA THR A 133 -15.46 5.51 12.46
C THR A 133 -14.04 5.81 12.95
N PRO A 134 -13.40 4.92 13.73
CA PRO A 134 -12.05 5.20 14.22
C PRO A 134 -11.10 5.36 13.03
N ALA A 135 -10.15 6.30 13.15
CA ALA A 135 -9.13 6.51 12.14
C ALA A 135 -7.76 6.46 12.82
N VAL A 136 -6.76 5.93 12.12
CA VAL A 136 -5.37 5.81 12.61
C VAL A 136 -4.45 6.48 11.61
N THR A 137 -3.56 7.35 12.08
CA THR A 137 -2.41 7.79 11.28
C THR A 137 -1.31 6.76 11.48
N LEU A 138 -1.01 6.01 10.43
CA LEU A 138 0.06 5.01 10.44
C LEU A 138 1.39 5.70 10.18
N ASP A 139 2.35 5.59 11.11
CA ASP A 139 3.74 5.97 10.83
C ASP A 139 4.40 4.86 10.02
N GLN A 140 4.66 5.11 8.74
CA GLN A 140 5.39 4.19 7.86
C GLN A 140 6.52 4.92 7.12
N TYR A 141 7.10 5.95 7.74
CA TYR A 141 8.15 6.75 7.12
C TYR A 141 9.33 5.89 6.65
N GLY A 142 9.75 4.93 7.48
CA GLY A 142 10.84 4.01 7.13
C GLY A 142 10.50 3.17 5.90
N GLU A 143 9.31 2.57 5.86
CA GLU A 143 8.85 1.76 4.75
C GLU A 143 8.65 2.58 3.47
N SER A 144 8.24 3.84 3.58
CA SER A 144 8.10 4.78 2.46
C SER A 144 9.47 5.15 1.86
N VAL A 145 10.48 5.36 2.69
CA VAL A 145 11.88 5.59 2.25
C VAL A 145 12.44 4.34 1.58
N ASP A 146 12.30 3.18 2.22
CA ASP A 146 12.76 1.90 1.68
C ASP A 146 12.06 1.57 0.35
N PHE A 147 10.78 1.91 0.22
CA PHE A 147 10.01 1.76 -1.01
C PHE A 147 10.57 2.64 -2.13
N ALA A 148 10.85 3.91 -1.85
CA ALA A 148 11.43 4.82 -2.84
C ALA A 148 12.81 4.33 -3.32
N GLU A 149 13.66 3.85 -2.40
CA GLU A 149 14.95 3.25 -2.75
C GLU A 149 14.79 1.99 -3.61
N PHE A 150 13.88 1.10 -3.22
CA PHE A 150 13.55 -0.10 -3.99
C PHE A 150 13.09 0.25 -5.41
N ILE A 151 12.19 1.21 -5.56
CA ILE A 151 11.63 1.59 -6.87
C ILE A 151 12.72 2.11 -7.80
N ASN A 152 13.62 2.96 -7.30
CA ASN A 152 14.74 3.46 -8.12
C ASN A 152 15.61 2.31 -8.62
N PHE A 153 15.99 1.40 -7.72
CA PHE A 153 16.74 0.21 -8.09
C PHE A 153 15.98 -0.70 -9.06
N PHE A 154 14.67 -0.86 -8.86
CA PHE A 154 13.83 -1.69 -9.71
C PHE A 154 13.68 -1.10 -11.12
N ALA A 155 13.51 0.23 -11.23
CA ALA A 155 13.49 0.94 -12.50
C ALA A 155 14.82 0.80 -13.27
N ASP A 156 15.95 1.02 -12.59
CA ASP A 156 17.29 0.83 -13.18
C ASP A 156 17.48 -0.60 -13.72
N ALA A 157 17.00 -1.61 -12.98
CA ALA A 157 17.08 -3.01 -13.39
C ALA A 157 16.19 -3.32 -14.60
N VAL A 158 14.99 -2.71 -14.68
CA VAL A 158 14.10 -2.82 -15.86
C VAL A 158 14.76 -2.20 -17.08
N GLU A 159 15.33 -1.00 -16.96
CA GLU A 159 16.03 -0.32 -18.05
C GLU A 159 17.25 -1.14 -18.54
N ALA A 160 18.05 -1.67 -17.61
CA ALA A 160 19.21 -2.50 -17.95
C ALA A 160 18.83 -3.82 -18.64
N GLY A 161 17.71 -4.44 -18.23
CA GLY A 161 17.16 -5.64 -18.87
C GLY A 161 16.48 -5.39 -20.22
N THR A 162 16.20 -4.13 -20.54
CA THR A 162 15.55 -3.68 -21.79
C THR A 162 16.56 -3.21 -22.84
N ALA A 163 17.87 -3.28 -22.55
CA ALA A 163 18.91 -2.98 -23.53
C ALA A 163 18.79 -3.91 -24.77
N PRO A 164 18.86 -3.36 -26.00
CA PRO A 164 18.57 -4.08 -27.24
C PRO A 164 19.55 -5.22 -27.57
#